data_AF-A0A8H3Z9M8-F1
#
_entry.id   AF-A0A8H3Z9M8-F1
#
_cell.length_a   1.000
_cell.length_b   1.000
_cell.length_c   1.000
_cell.angle_alpha   90.00
_cell.angle_beta   90.00
_cell.angle_gamma   90.00
#
_symmetry.space_group_name_H-M   'P 1'
#
loop_
_entity.id
_entity.type
_entity.pdbx_description
1 polymer ?
#
loop_
_entity_poly.entity_id
_entity_poly.type
_entity_poly.pdbx_seq_one_letter_code
_entity_poly.pdbx_strand_id
1 'polypeptide(L)'
;MKATILATLFSTLAYSTPEEPQYPSGRIITTQNAQVTRFPANGAQNVNPDTHLVLTFPSPPKIGNSGTIKIYDAASKQLVETLDLKIASSPNPSGRAPGNKGTTTAPGPASASDKGKYQETIIGGYDFHFFPIIVRENIATINLHNGALKYGKTYTVKIDPSILSPPVEGVAGEDAWTFTTKASPPSQESKQVVVSADGTGDFSTLQGAIDWAPATPSKKMTILVKNGWYEEIIFASKKSNLIIRGESREGVKVGYPNNSAFNPAKAGPSRRPAFTLNECKDIQLSTFTIENYFIGQAEALLVKGQRIIIDRMTLIGSGDAFTTYGTTYFVDSKLSGHGDTVLGYGAVFFLRSVIESIGPFTWTRTVSGSHGNILVNSTLVGLGKPLPWTVTDANPRGQVPKAVFARLPGNGPRKDQNFPNAEMVLVNTKMSGVPPEGWGPVQSSGFDTKNVHFWEYNSMDGSGRAVDISKRAAIGKVLTMPKDAKTIEEYSRPEFVLGGWKPVVVGGGGGGGVDES
;
A
#
# COMPACT_ATOMS: atom_id res chain seq x y z
N MET A 1 35.91 42.76 11.19
CA MET A 1 35.45 42.83 9.78
C MET A 1 34.82 41.49 9.42
N LYS A 2 33.54 41.51 9.03
CA LYS A 2 32.75 40.43 8.39
C LYS A 2 32.51 39.19 9.29
N ALA A 3 31.38 38.98 9.97
CA ALA A 3 29.96 39.16 9.63
C ALA A 3 29.57 38.54 8.27
N THR A 4 28.63 37.58 8.36
CA THR A 4 27.79 36.98 7.30
C THR A 4 28.34 35.72 6.63
N ILE A 5 27.71 34.57 6.95
CA ILE A 5 27.06 33.58 6.07
C ILE A 5 26.98 32.28 6.89
N LEU A 6 25.93 32.16 7.70
CA LEU A 6 25.57 30.93 8.40
C LEU A 6 24.03 30.81 8.39
N ALA A 7 23.45 30.75 7.18
CA ALA A 7 22.01 30.56 6.97
C ALA A 7 21.67 30.18 5.52
N THR A 8 22.37 29.24 4.90
CA THR A 8 21.94 28.67 3.60
C THR A 8 22.56 27.31 3.37
N LEU A 9 21.95 26.25 3.93
CA LEU A 9 22.21 24.85 3.54
C LEU A 9 21.14 23.90 4.12
N PHE A 10 19.87 24.34 4.10
CA PHE A 10 18.70 23.48 4.24
C PHE A 10 17.69 23.82 3.15
N SER A 11 18.08 23.52 1.92
CA SER A 11 17.18 23.39 0.77
C SER A 11 18.02 22.74 -0.33
N THR A 12 17.37 21.90 -1.15
CA THR A 12 17.96 21.11 -2.25
C THR A 12 18.81 19.91 -1.83
N LEU A 13 18.17 18.91 -1.24
CA LEU A 13 18.45 17.51 -1.55
C LEU A 13 17.16 16.91 -2.13
N ALA A 14 16.88 17.28 -3.38
CA ALA A 14 15.98 16.52 -4.24
C ALA A 14 16.73 15.25 -4.65
N TYR A 15 16.65 14.21 -3.83
CA TYR A 15 16.96 12.87 -4.30
C TYR A 15 15.69 12.35 -4.96
N SER A 16 15.81 11.97 -6.23
CA SER A 16 14.74 11.41 -7.05
C SER A 16 13.95 10.38 -6.26
N THR A 17 12.66 10.65 -6.06
CA THR A 17 11.67 9.61 -5.85
C THR A 17 11.83 8.55 -6.96
N PRO A 18 11.55 7.27 -6.69
CA PRO A 18 11.26 6.34 -7.80
C PRO A 18 10.22 7.04 -8.69
N GLU A 19 10.36 6.91 -10.02
CA GLU A 19 9.49 7.52 -11.06
C GLU A 19 8.24 8.16 -10.46
N GLU A 20 8.19 9.51 -10.44
CA GLU A 20 6.97 10.21 -10.01
C GLU A 20 5.78 9.49 -10.65
N PRO A 21 4.80 9.06 -9.85
CA PRO A 21 3.63 8.41 -10.39
C PRO A 21 3.09 9.31 -11.51
N GLN A 22 3.02 8.80 -12.75
CA GLN A 22 2.53 9.61 -13.86
C GLN A 22 1.06 9.90 -13.63
N TYR A 23 0.76 11.08 -13.10
CA TYR A 23 -0.59 11.63 -13.08
C TYR A 23 -1.11 11.58 -14.53
N PRO A 24 -2.31 11.03 -14.78
CA PRO A 24 -2.92 11.19 -16.07
C PRO A 24 -3.01 12.69 -16.33
N SER A 25 -2.30 13.14 -17.35
CA SER A 25 -2.40 14.44 -17.98
C SER A 25 -3.76 14.57 -18.66
N GLY A 26 -4.81 14.49 -17.84
CA GLY A 26 -6.21 14.32 -18.23
C GLY A 26 -7.07 15.49 -17.78
N ARG A 27 -6.49 16.68 -17.65
CA ARG A 27 -7.17 17.97 -17.82
C ARG A 27 -6.10 19.04 -17.97
N ILE A 28 -5.48 19.08 -19.15
CA ILE A 28 -4.98 20.37 -19.64
C ILE A 28 -6.23 21.20 -19.92
N ILE A 29 -6.75 21.86 -18.89
CA ILE A 29 -7.50 23.09 -19.11
C ILE A 29 -6.40 24.10 -19.43
N THR A 30 -6.08 24.25 -20.72
CA THR A 30 -5.38 25.42 -21.25
C THR A 30 -6.30 26.62 -21.12
N THR A 31 -6.52 27.06 -19.88
CA THR A 31 -6.86 28.43 -19.57
C THR A 31 -5.68 28.99 -18.82
N GLN A 32 -5.07 30.04 -19.37
CA GLN A 32 -4.10 30.91 -18.72
C GLN A 32 -4.74 31.62 -17.50
N ASN A 33 -5.26 30.88 -16.52
CA ASN A 33 -5.68 31.47 -15.27
C ASN A 33 -4.45 31.57 -14.37
N ALA A 34 -3.98 32.80 -14.15
CA ALA A 34 -2.95 33.11 -13.17
C ALA A 34 -3.41 32.88 -11.70
N GLN A 35 -4.64 32.38 -11.50
CA GLN A 35 -5.33 32.28 -10.22
C GLN A 35 -5.40 30.82 -9.75
N VAL A 36 -5.18 30.61 -8.45
CA VAL A 36 -5.25 29.29 -7.79
C VAL A 36 -6.70 28.82 -7.73
N THR A 37 -7.02 27.66 -8.31
CA THR A 37 -8.36 27.06 -8.19
C THR A 37 -8.45 26.19 -6.95
N ARG A 38 -9.67 26.01 -6.42
CA ARG A 38 -9.90 25.27 -5.17
C ARG A 38 -10.96 24.21 -5.35
N PHE A 39 -10.77 23.07 -4.70
CA PHE A 39 -11.76 22.03 -4.53
C PHE A 39 -11.87 21.66 -3.04
N PRO A 40 -13.07 21.66 -2.44
CA PRO A 40 -14.33 22.14 -3.01
C PRO A 40 -14.27 23.59 -3.48
N ALA A 41 -15.06 23.96 -4.49
CA ALA A 41 -15.14 25.36 -4.91
C ALA A 41 -15.65 26.26 -3.77
N ASN A 42 -15.35 27.55 -3.80
CA ASN A 42 -15.89 28.48 -2.81
C ASN A 42 -17.42 28.52 -2.89
N GLY A 43 -18.10 28.38 -1.75
CA GLY A 43 -19.55 28.28 -1.65
C GLY A 43 -20.13 26.92 -2.08
N ALA A 44 -19.29 25.92 -2.39
CA ALA A 44 -19.76 24.61 -2.85
C ALA A 44 -20.76 23.97 -1.87
N GLN A 45 -21.77 23.30 -2.41
CA GLN A 45 -22.81 22.60 -1.67
C GLN A 45 -22.68 21.09 -1.87
N ASN A 46 -23.28 20.30 -0.98
CA ASN A 46 -23.31 18.83 -1.06
C ASN A 46 -21.92 18.18 -1.14
N VAL A 47 -20.95 18.75 -0.44
CA VAL A 47 -19.58 18.22 -0.37
C VAL A 47 -19.52 16.99 0.55
N ASN A 48 -18.74 15.97 0.19
CA ASN A 48 -18.53 14.83 1.07
C ASN A 48 -17.72 15.26 2.33
N PRO A 49 -18.12 14.86 3.55
CA PRO A 49 -17.36 15.19 4.75
C PRO A 49 -15.94 14.60 4.80
N ASP A 50 -15.65 13.56 4.03
CA ASP A 50 -14.31 12.98 3.90
C ASP A 50 -13.47 13.66 2.79
N THR A 51 -13.93 14.80 2.24
CA THR A 51 -13.19 15.51 1.18
C THR A 51 -11.81 15.98 1.65
N HIS A 52 -10.86 15.97 0.72
CA HIS A 52 -9.65 16.77 0.83
C HIS A 52 -9.92 18.22 0.43
N LEU A 53 -9.06 19.13 0.89
CA LEU A 53 -9.01 20.49 0.36
C LEU A 53 -7.86 20.55 -0.65
N VAL A 54 -8.19 20.75 -1.92
CA VAL A 54 -7.23 20.72 -3.02
C VAL A 54 -7.08 22.11 -3.62
N LEU A 55 -5.85 22.53 -3.82
CA LEU A 55 -5.48 23.79 -4.44
C LEU A 55 -4.65 23.50 -5.69
N THR A 56 -5.08 24.00 -6.84
CA THR A 56 -4.34 23.86 -8.10
C THR A 56 -3.75 25.18 -8.50
N PHE A 57 -2.43 25.22 -8.61
CA PHE A 57 -1.64 26.40 -8.91
C PHE A 57 -1.27 26.46 -10.41
N PRO A 58 -0.89 27.65 -10.92
CA PRO A 58 -0.30 27.75 -12.27
C PRO A 58 1.08 27.08 -12.39
N SER A 59 1.79 26.92 -11.27
CA SER A 59 3.12 26.29 -11.18
C SER A 59 3.27 25.54 -9.85
N PRO A 60 4.17 24.56 -9.73
CA PRO A 60 4.39 23.81 -8.49
C PRO A 60 4.57 24.70 -7.25
N PRO A 61 3.66 24.62 -6.25
CA PRO A 61 3.78 25.40 -5.03
C PRO A 61 4.84 24.79 -4.10
N LYS A 62 5.43 25.62 -3.23
CA LYS A 62 6.31 25.15 -2.15
C LYS A 62 5.58 25.15 -0.83
N ILE A 63 5.77 24.11 -0.02
CA ILE A 63 5.26 24.03 1.35
C ILE A 63 6.18 24.81 2.28
N GLY A 64 5.61 25.72 3.08
CA GLY A 64 6.33 26.42 4.15
C GLY A 64 6.54 25.57 5.40
N ASN A 65 7.30 26.09 6.36
CA ASN A 65 7.64 25.39 7.61
C ASN A 65 6.95 25.97 8.86
N SER A 66 5.96 26.85 8.66
CA SER A 66 5.25 27.53 9.75
C SER A 66 3.88 28.03 9.30
N GLY A 67 3.06 28.35 10.29
CA GLY A 67 1.67 28.78 10.09
C GLY A 67 0.70 27.64 10.34
N THR A 68 -0.58 27.98 10.28
CA THR A 68 -1.68 27.07 10.53
C THR A 68 -2.69 27.08 9.39
N ILE A 69 -3.30 25.91 9.17
CA ILE A 69 -4.58 25.78 8.46
C ILE A 69 -5.63 25.53 9.53
N LYS A 70 -6.72 26.31 9.52
CA LYS A 70 -7.81 26.19 10.48
C LYS A 70 -9.15 26.09 9.76
N ILE A 71 -10.01 25.20 10.24
CA ILE A 71 -11.39 25.09 9.74
C ILE A 71 -12.34 25.36 10.89
N TYR A 72 -13.34 26.19 10.63
CA TYR A 72 -14.37 26.57 11.59
C TYR A 72 -15.75 26.12 11.11
N ASP A 73 -16.59 25.66 12.03
CA ASP A 73 -18.03 25.56 11.77
C ASP A 73 -18.60 26.98 11.60
N ALA A 74 -19.20 27.27 10.44
CA ALA A 74 -19.57 28.62 10.06
C ALA A 74 -20.72 29.19 10.91
N ALA A 75 -21.57 28.34 11.49
CA ALA A 75 -22.70 28.75 12.31
C ALA A 75 -22.27 29.08 13.74
N SER A 76 -21.56 28.14 14.38
CA SER A 76 -21.13 28.24 15.78
C SER A 76 -19.81 29.00 15.96
N LYS A 77 -19.06 29.21 14.88
CA LYS A 77 -17.69 29.76 14.86
C LYS A 77 -16.68 28.93 15.65
N GLN A 78 -17.02 27.70 16.03
CA GLN A 78 -16.12 26.78 16.73
C GLN A 78 -15.03 26.27 15.79
N LEU A 79 -13.82 26.14 16.32
CA LEU A 79 -12.68 25.54 15.64
C LEU A 79 -12.88 24.02 15.57
N VAL A 80 -12.82 23.46 14.37
CA VAL A 80 -13.07 22.04 14.07
C VAL A 80 -11.80 21.31 13.65
N GLU A 81 -10.88 22.00 12.99
CA GLU A 81 -9.62 21.45 12.50
C GLU A 81 -8.50 22.46 12.70
N THR A 82 -7.30 21.98 13.04
CA THR A 82 -6.06 22.75 13.02
C THR A 82 -4.90 21.87 12.59
N LEU A 83 -4.27 22.26 11.48
CA LEU A 83 -2.98 21.72 11.04
C LEU A 83 -1.91 22.78 11.29
N ASP A 84 -0.93 22.50 12.15
CA ASP A 84 0.19 23.42 12.45
C ASP A 84 1.48 22.91 11.82
N LEU A 85 2.01 23.61 10.81
CA LEU A 85 3.23 23.17 10.11
C LEU A 85 4.52 23.31 10.93
N LYS A 86 4.47 23.85 12.15
CA LYS A 86 5.58 23.71 13.10
C LYS A 86 5.70 22.29 13.65
N ILE A 87 4.63 21.50 13.59
CA ILE A 87 4.63 20.10 13.98
C ILE A 87 5.05 19.26 12.77
N ALA A 88 6.17 18.54 12.89
CA ALA A 88 6.68 17.67 11.84
C ALA A 88 5.68 16.53 11.53
N SER A 89 5.61 16.10 10.27
CA SER A 89 4.70 15.01 9.85
C SER A 89 5.02 13.68 10.53
N SER A 90 6.29 13.40 10.79
CA SER A 90 6.74 12.16 11.43
C SER A 90 8.20 12.29 11.92
N PRO A 91 8.73 11.30 12.68
CA PRO A 91 10.15 11.25 13.04
C PRO A 91 11.08 11.26 11.82
N ASN A 92 10.62 10.71 10.69
CA ASN A 92 11.37 10.74 9.44
C ASN A 92 10.46 10.95 8.22
N PRO A 93 10.19 12.22 7.85
CA PRO A 93 9.29 12.54 6.75
C PRO A 93 9.80 12.09 5.37
N SER A 94 11.09 11.81 5.22
CA SER A 94 11.64 11.31 3.95
C SER A 94 11.43 9.79 3.76
N GLY A 95 10.94 9.10 4.79
CA GLY A 95 10.92 7.63 4.83
C GLY A 95 12.32 7.02 4.94
N ARG A 96 13.36 7.80 5.24
CA ARG A 96 14.76 7.33 5.34
C ARG A 96 15.39 7.71 6.68
N ALA A 97 15.36 6.79 7.65
CA ALA A 97 16.12 6.97 8.90
C ALA A 97 17.62 7.17 8.62
N PRO A 98 18.32 8.08 9.34
CA PRO A 98 19.77 8.24 9.18
C PRO A 98 20.47 6.91 9.45
N GLY A 99 21.08 6.34 8.41
CA GLY A 99 21.95 5.18 8.57
C GLY A 99 23.24 5.59 9.28
N ASN A 100 23.81 4.69 10.08
CA ASN A 100 25.16 4.88 10.59
C ASN A 100 26.16 4.81 9.42
N LYS A 101 26.57 5.97 8.91
CA LYS A 101 27.71 6.20 7.99
C LYS A 101 27.71 5.40 6.67
N GLY A 102 27.17 6.00 5.59
CA GLY A 102 27.51 5.63 4.21
C GLY A 102 27.18 4.21 3.77
N THR A 103 26.22 3.54 4.42
CA THR A 103 25.95 2.11 4.20
C THR A 103 24.93 1.84 3.10
N THR A 104 25.16 0.73 2.39
CA THR A 104 24.30 0.04 1.41
C THR A 104 23.06 -0.63 2.04
N THR A 105 22.51 -0.07 3.12
CA THR A 105 21.42 -0.70 3.89
C THR A 105 20.08 -0.03 3.62
N ALA A 106 18.98 -0.80 3.69
CA ALA A 106 17.63 -0.27 3.60
C ALA A 106 17.39 0.82 4.67
N PRO A 107 16.49 1.79 4.43
CA PRO A 107 16.00 2.68 5.48
C PRO A 107 15.73 1.93 6.77
N GLY A 108 16.40 2.34 7.84
CA GLY A 108 16.14 1.79 9.17
C GLY A 108 14.77 2.23 9.68
N PRO A 109 14.13 1.45 10.57
CA PRO A 109 12.98 1.95 11.31
C PRO A 109 13.38 3.17 12.16
N ALA A 110 12.47 4.12 12.34
CA ALA A 110 12.64 5.15 13.35
C ALA A 110 12.54 4.52 14.75
N SER A 111 13.10 5.20 15.76
CA SER A 111 13.06 4.66 17.12
C SER A 111 11.63 4.55 17.62
N ALA A 112 11.23 3.35 18.06
CA ALA A 112 9.92 3.13 18.68
C ALA A 112 9.78 3.84 20.04
N SER A 113 10.89 4.29 20.64
CA SER A 113 10.90 5.03 21.91
C SER A 113 10.89 6.55 21.74
N ASP A 114 10.76 7.04 20.50
CA ASP A 114 10.67 8.47 20.22
C ASP A 114 9.41 9.06 20.89
N LYS A 115 9.59 10.20 21.57
CA LYS A 115 8.53 10.93 22.28
C LYS A 115 8.23 12.29 21.63
N GLY A 116 8.75 12.52 20.42
CA GLY A 116 8.47 13.71 19.63
C GLY A 116 6.97 13.89 19.37
N LYS A 117 6.55 15.14 19.18
CA LYS A 117 5.19 15.46 18.75
C LYS A 117 5.16 15.56 17.23
N TYR A 118 4.27 14.80 16.62
CA TYR A 118 4.11 14.73 15.18
C TYR A 118 2.66 14.98 14.78
N GLN A 119 2.42 15.19 13.49
CA GLN A 119 1.08 15.22 12.92
C GLN A 119 0.49 13.82 13.05
N GLU A 120 -0.56 13.66 13.86
CA GLU A 120 -1.17 12.36 14.15
C GLU A 120 -2.65 12.37 13.78
N THR A 121 -3.10 11.34 13.07
CA THR A 121 -4.51 11.12 12.74
C THR A 121 -4.96 9.74 13.19
N ILE A 122 -6.28 9.56 13.40
CA ILE A 122 -6.85 8.29 13.86
C ILE A 122 -7.56 7.59 12.71
N ILE A 123 -7.02 6.46 12.26
CA ILE A 123 -7.59 5.63 11.20
C ILE A 123 -7.88 4.24 11.77
N GLY A 124 -9.13 3.77 11.64
CA GLY A 124 -9.53 2.46 12.16
C GLY A 124 -9.29 2.27 13.67
N GLY A 125 -9.30 3.36 14.45
CA GLY A 125 -9.06 3.36 15.90
C GLY A 125 -7.59 3.37 16.31
N TYR A 126 -6.66 3.57 15.37
CA TYR A 126 -5.24 3.61 15.62
C TYR A 126 -4.62 4.92 15.13
N ASP A 127 -3.58 5.35 15.83
CA ASP A 127 -2.78 6.52 15.54
C ASP A 127 -1.80 6.28 14.39
N PHE A 128 -1.80 7.20 13.43
CA PHE A 128 -0.89 7.25 12.29
C PHE A 128 -0.27 8.63 12.18
N HIS A 129 1.03 8.65 11.91
CA HIS A 129 1.65 9.85 11.36
C HIS A 129 1.15 10.08 9.93
N PHE A 130 1.00 11.35 9.54
CA PHE A 130 0.53 11.72 8.20
C PHE A 130 1.10 13.07 7.73
N PHE A 131 1.07 13.27 6.42
CA PHE A 131 1.38 14.55 5.78
C PHE A 131 0.14 15.45 5.76
N PRO A 132 0.14 16.61 6.45
CA PRO A 132 -0.98 17.55 6.42
C PRO A 132 -1.14 18.21 5.05
N ILE A 133 -0.06 18.30 4.26
CA ILE A 133 -0.06 18.80 2.89
C ILE A 133 0.82 17.90 2.04
N ILE A 134 0.30 17.48 0.88
CA ILE A 134 1.04 16.76 -0.15
C ILE A 134 1.01 17.61 -1.42
N VAL A 135 2.18 17.88 -2.00
CA VAL A 135 2.31 18.56 -3.29
C VAL A 135 2.74 17.57 -4.35
N ARG A 136 2.05 17.62 -5.49
CA ARG A 136 2.28 16.83 -6.69
C ARG A 136 2.09 17.72 -7.89
N GLU A 137 3.16 17.92 -8.65
CA GLU A 137 3.20 18.93 -9.72
C GLU A 137 2.67 20.28 -9.21
N ASN A 138 1.60 20.77 -9.80
CA ASN A 138 0.95 22.04 -9.45
C ASN A 138 -0.22 21.90 -8.46
N ILE A 139 -0.44 20.72 -7.88
CA ILE A 139 -1.55 20.44 -6.97
C ILE A 139 -1.02 20.34 -5.53
N ALA A 140 -1.59 21.11 -4.62
CA ALA A 140 -1.44 20.94 -3.18
C ALA A 140 -2.72 20.35 -2.60
N THR A 141 -2.62 19.13 -2.07
CA THR A 141 -3.70 18.46 -1.34
C THR A 141 -3.47 18.63 0.15
N ILE A 142 -4.39 19.32 0.83
CA ILE A 142 -4.43 19.45 2.28
C ILE A 142 -5.26 18.29 2.84
N ASN A 143 -4.62 17.47 3.65
CA ASN A 143 -5.22 16.33 4.33
C ASN A 143 -5.68 16.77 5.71
N LEU A 144 -6.97 16.60 5.98
CA LEU A 144 -7.54 16.86 7.29
C LEU A 144 -7.37 15.62 8.18
N HIS A 145 -7.53 15.78 9.49
CA HIS A 145 -7.64 14.62 10.35
C HIS A 145 -8.87 13.80 9.96
N ASN A 146 -8.75 12.47 9.97
CA ASN A 146 -9.84 11.57 9.62
C ASN A 146 -11.11 11.89 10.45
N GLY A 147 -12.24 12.06 9.77
CA GLY A 147 -13.52 12.39 10.39
C GLY A 147 -13.63 13.81 10.98
N ALA A 148 -12.75 14.75 10.61
CA ALA A 148 -12.79 16.14 11.08
C ALA A 148 -14.12 16.83 10.73
N LEU A 149 -14.60 16.68 9.49
CA LEU A 149 -15.85 17.28 9.04
C LEU A 149 -17.05 16.37 9.31
N LYS A 150 -18.21 16.98 9.52
CA LYS A 150 -19.49 16.31 9.79
C LYS A 150 -20.50 16.65 8.70
N TYR A 151 -21.50 15.78 8.54
CA TYR A 151 -22.65 16.01 7.65
C TYR A 151 -23.50 17.20 8.12
N GLY A 152 -24.13 17.89 7.16
CA GLY A 152 -25.08 18.98 7.39
C GLY A 152 -24.47 20.26 7.94
N LYS A 153 -23.18 20.50 7.68
CA LYS A 153 -22.44 21.64 8.22
C LYS A 153 -21.87 22.52 7.12
N THR A 154 -21.82 23.81 7.37
CA THR A 154 -21.06 24.76 6.55
C THR A 154 -19.76 25.06 7.27
N TYR A 155 -18.65 24.99 6.54
CA TYR A 155 -17.31 25.22 7.06
C TYR A 155 -16.66 26.43 6.43
N THR A 156 -15.79 27.09 7.19
CA THR A 156 -14.92 28.17 6.71
C THR A 156 -13.46 27.76 6.89
N VAL A 157 -12.69 27.80 5.81
CA VAL A 157 -11.26 27.47 5.78
C VAL A 157 -10.44 28.74 5.85
N LYS A 158 -9.42 28.73 6.73
CA LYS A 158 -8.40 29.77 6.83
C LYS A 158 -7.01 29.15 6.69
N ILE A 159 -6.18 29.75 5.84
CA ILE A 159 -4.82 29.29 5.57
C ILE A 159 -3.88 30.47 5.80
N ASP A 160 -2.91 30.32 6.70
CA ASP A 160 -1.89 31.35 6.91
C ASP A 160 -1.02 31.50 5.63
N PRO A 161 -0.70 32.73 5.18
CA PRO A 161 0.05 32.96 3.93
C PRO A 161 1.43 32.29 3.86
N SER A 162 2.03 31.92 5.00
CA SER A 162 3.32 31.23 5.06
C SER A 162 3.25 29.74 4.70
N ILE A 163 2.05 29.16 4.62
CA ILE A 163 1.83 27.72 4.42
C ILE A 163 2.22 27.26 3.01
N LEU A 164 1.92 28.06 1.99
CA LEU A 164 2.24 27.77 0.58
C LEU A 164 2.87 28.99 -0.09
N SER A 165 3.81 28.74 -1.00
CA SER A 165 4.41 29.78 -1.86
C SER A 165 4.21 29.39 -3.34
N PRO A 166 3.53 30.22 -4.16
CA PRO A 166 2.92 31.51 -3.79
C PRO A 166 1.77 31.35 -2.77
N PRO A 167 1.45 32.41 -1.99
CA PRO A 167 0.36 32.37 -1.01
C PRO A 167 -0.99 32.21 -1.72
N VAL A 168 -1.94 31.59 -1.02
CA VAL A 168 -3.31 31.42 -1.51
C VAL A 168 -4.07 32.72 -1.21
N GLU A 169 -4.57 33.40 -2.23
CA GLU A 169 -5.48 34.55 -2.06
C GLU A 169 -6.86 34.07 -1.59
N GLY A 170 -7.72 34.96 -1.06
CA GLY A 170 -9.14 34.67 -0.76
C GLY A 170 -9.40 33.52 0.22
N VAL A 171 -8.50 33.31 1.19
CA VAL A 171 -8.64 32.31 2.28
C VAL A 171 -8.56 32.99 3.66
N ALA A 172 -8.73 34.30 3.70
CA ALA A 172 -8.73 35.13 4.90
C ALA A 172 -9.79 36.25 4.77
N GLY A 173 -10.19 36.85 5.89
CA GLY A 173 -11.12 38.00 5.90
C GLY A 173 -12.55 37.66 5.48
N GLU A 174 -13.20 38.59 4.77
CA GLU A 174 -14.58 38.49 4.27
C GLU A 174 -14.73 37.59 3.02
N ASP A 175 -13.62 37.29 2.33
CA ASP A 175 -13.55 36.39 1.16
C ASP A 175 -13.27 34.92 1.55
N ALA A 176 -13.59 34.53 2.77
CA ALA A 176 -13.16 33.24 3.31
C ALA A 176 -13.70 32.06 2.48
N TRP A 177 -12.83 31.08 2.22
CA TRP A 177 -13.21 29.86 1.52
C TRP A 177 -14.24 29.08 2.33
N THR A 178 -15.45 28.94 1.81
CA THR A 178 -16.55 28.20 2.45
C THR A 178 -17.06 27.05 1.60
N PHE A 179 -17.64 26.05 2.25
CA PHE A 179 -18.40 24.99 1.61
C PHE A 179 -19.36 24.32 2.60
N THR A 180 -20.41 23.67 2.09
CA THR A 180 -21.43 22.97 2.87
C THR A 180 -21.41 21.48 2.55
N THR A 181 -21.29 20.66 3.59
CA THR A 181 -21.29 19.21 3.45
C THR A 181 -22.69 18.66 3.19
N LYS A 182 -22.77 17.46 2.58
CA LYS A 182 -24.03 16.72 2.38
C LYS A 182 -24.83 16.65 3.69
N ALA A 183 -26.16 16.66 3.59
CA ALA A 183 -27.05 16.68 4.75
C ALA A 183 -26.98 15.40 5.60
N SER A 184 -26.77 14.25 4.97
CA SER A 184 -26.76 12.93 5.61
C SER A 184 -25.82 11.96 4.89
N PRO A 185 -25.28 10.94 5.58
CA PRO A 185 -24.58 9.84 4.95
C PRO A 185 -25.52 8.98 4.09
N PRO A 186 -24.97 8.12 3.21
CA PRO A 186 -25.75 7.06 2.57
C PRO A 186 -26.39 6.15 3.62
N SER A 187 -27.50 5.49 3.25
CA SER A 187 -28.20 4.54 4.12
C SER A 187 -27.31 3.33 4.42
N GLN A 188 -27.23 2.90 5.68
CA GLN A 188 -26.48 1.72 6.11
C GLN A 188 -27.02 0.40 5.51
N GLU A 189 -28.24 0.42 4.96
CA GLU A 189 -28.84 -0.68 4.20
C GLU A 189 -28.42 -0.73 2.72
N SER A 190 -27.62 0.26 2.26
CA SER A 190 -27.17 0.33 0.87
C SER A 190 -26.26 -0.86 0.55
N LYS A 191 -26.61 -1.64 -0.46
CA LYS A 191 -25.76 -2.76 -0.91
C LYS A 191 -24.52 -2.30 -1.67
N GLN A 192 -24.53 -1.04 -2.11
CA GLN A 192 -23.44 -0.44 -2.87
C GLN A 192 -23.31 1.05 -2.54
N VAL A 193 -22.07 1.52 -2.46
CA VAL A 193 -21.71 2.96 -2.42
C VAL A 193 -20.59 3.24 -3.41
N VAL A 194 -20.48 4.50 -3.84
CA VAL A 194 -19.49 4.96 -4.82
C VAL A 194 -18.48 5.91 -4.17
N VAL A 195 -17.20 5.67 -4.42
CA VAL A 195 -16.09 6.55 -4.07
C VAL A 195 -15.62 7.27 -5.32
N SER A 196 -15.49 8.60 -5.29
CA SER A 196 -14.95 9.39 -6.40
C SER A 196 -14.08 10.55 -5.92
N ALA A 197 -12.84 10.63 -6.41
CA ALA A 197 -11.88 11.65 -5.99
C ALA A 197 -12.32 13.09 -6.32
N ASP A 198 -13.21 13.27 -7.31
CA ASP A 198 -13.81 14.56 -7.68
C ASP A 198 -15.03 14.96 -6.82
N GLY A 199 -15.36 14.16 -5.80
CA GLY A 199 -16.46 14.40 -4.87
C GLY A 199 -17.87 14.10 -5.41
N THR A 200 -17.99 13.57 -6.64
CA THR A 200 -19.31 13.24 -7.22
C THR A 200 -19.92 11.95 -6.68
N GLY A 201 -19.11 11.11 -6.03
CA GLY A 201 -19.56 9.87 -5.38
C GLY A 201 -20.23 10.10 -4.03
N ASP A 202 -20.60 9.02 -3.35
CA ASP A 202 -21.06 9.02 -1.96
C ASP A 202 -19.94 9.47 -1.00
N PHE A 203 -18.70 9.13 -1.34
CA PHE A 203 -17.48 9.44 -0.60
C PHE A 203 -16.41 10.01 -1.54
N SER A 204 -15.53 10.86 -1.01
CA SER A 204 -14.36 11.35 -1.74
C SER A 204 -13.14 10.45 -1.58
N THR A 205 -13.09 9.63 -0.53
CA THR A 205 -11.97 8.79 -0.13
C THR A 205 -12.40 7.34 0.06
N LEU A 206 -11.49 6.39 -0.16
CA LEU A 206 -11.76 4.99 0.11
C LEU A 206 -11.78 4.72 1.62
N GLN A 207 -10.92 5.37 2.41
CA GLN A 207 -10.95 5.21 3.86
C GLN A 207 -12.28 5.70 4.46
N GLY A 208 -12.84 6.82 3.98
CA GLY A 208 -14.14 7.33 4.42
C GLY A 208 -15.28 6.33 4.15
N ALA A 209 -15.28 5.69 2.99
CA ALA A 209 -16.25 4.64 2.68
C ALA A 209 -16.07 3.38 3.55
N ILE A 210 -14.82 2.98 3.82
CA ILE A 210 -14.51 1.86 4.72
C ILE A 210 -14.95 2.15 6.15
N ASP A 211 -14.72 3.38 6.65
CA ASP A 211 -15.12 3.81 7.98
C ASP A 211 -16.65 3.83 8.12
N TRP A 212 -17.36 4.29 7.09
CA TRP A 212 -18.82 4.30 7.06
C TRP A 212 -19.45 2.90 7.00
N ALA A 213 -18.84 1.96 6.26
CA ALA A 213 -19.44 0.64 6.03
C ALA A 213 -19.67 -0.14 7.34
N PRO A 214 -20.79 -0.88 7.49
CA PRO A 214 -21.00 -1.78 8.62
C PRO A 214 -19.82 -2.74 8.81
N ALA A 215 -19.54 -3.12 10.06
CA ALA A 215 -18.46 -4.06 10.33
C ALA A 215 -18.70 -5.44 9.68
N THR A 216 -19.94 -5.92 9.76
CA THR A 216 -20.36 -7.23 9.26
C THR A 216 -21.76 -7.11 8.65
N PRO A 217 -21.89 -6.55 7.43
CA PRO A 217 -23.19 -6.41 6.79
C PRO A 217 -23.82 -7.80 6.57
N SER A 218 -25.15 -7.88 6.73
CA SER A 218 -25.92 -9.12 6.63
C SER A 218 -25.90 -9.70 5.21
N LYS A 219 -25.68 -8.85 4.20
CA LYS A 219 -25.43 -9.21 2.81
C LYS A 219 -24.13 -8.56 2.34
N LYS A 220 -23.48 -9.18 1.37
CA LYS A 220 -22.23 -8.66 0.81
C LYS A 220 -22.45 -7.24 0.24
N MET A 221 -21.63 -6.29 0.68
CA MET A 221 -21.71 -4.88 0.30
C MET A 221 -20.56 -4.51 -0.63
N THR A 222 -20.81 -3.69 -1.65
CA THR A 222 -19.81 -3.24 -2.63
C THR A 222 -19.44 -1.77 -2.44
N ILE A 223 -18.16 -1.49 -2.29
CA ILE A 223 -17.58 -0.14 -2.43
C ILE A 223 -17.00 -0.06 -3.83
N LEU A 224 -17.63 0.74 -4.70
CA LEU A 224 -17.20 0.95 -6.07
C LEU A 224 -16.33 2.21 -6.15
N VAL A 225 -15.08 2.06 -6.55
CA VAL A 225 -14.09 3.14 -6.58
C VAL A 225 -13.90 3.60 -8.01
N LYS A 226 -14.23 4.86 -8.28
CA LYS A 226 -14.06 5.49 -9.61
C LYS A 226 -12.59 5.74 -9.91
N ASN A 227 -12.27 5.88 -11.19
CA ASN A 227 -10.93 6.27 -11.62
C ASN A 227 -10.52 7.57 -10.93
N GLY A 228 -9.32 7.57 -10.37
CA GLY A 228 -8.85 8.61 -9.48
C GLY A 228 -7.61 8.20 -8.72
N TRP A 229 -6.98 9.21 -8.14
CA TRP A 229 -5.81 9.09 -7.30
C TRP A 229 -6.23 9.30 -5.86
N TYR A 230 -6.06 8.27 -5.06
CA TYR A 230 -6.45 8.19 -3.67
C TYR A 230 -5.16 8.09 -2.85
N GLU A 231 -4.58 9.26 -2.55
CA GLU A 231 -3.34 9.33 -1.78
C GLU A 231 -3.61 9.30 -0.27
N GLU A 232 -3.89 8.10 0.23
CA GLU A 232 -4.35 7.85 1.60
C GLU A 232 -3.79 6.54 2.18
N ILE A 233 -3.63 6.50 3.50
CA ILE A 233 -3.37 5.25 4.23
C ILE A 233 -4.70 4.54 4.45
N ILE A 234 -4.81 3.30 3.99
CA ILE A 234 -6.01 2.48 4.20
C ILE A 234 -5.80 1.52 5.38
N PHE A 235 -6.72 1.54 6.33
CA PHE A 235 -6.76 0.61 7.45
C PHE A 235 -8.19 0.14 7.73
N ALA A 236 -8.51 -1.08 7.28
CA ALA A 236 -9.73 -1.77 7.64
C ALA A 236 -9.46 -2.73 8.81
N SER A 237 -10.22 -2.61 9.89
CA SER A 237 -10.10 -3.47 11.08
C SER A 237 -11.41 -4.18 11.37
N LYS A 238 -11.35 -5.51 11.57
CA LYS A 238 -12.51 -6.34 11.98
C LYS A 238 -13.73 -6.19 11.07
N LYS A 239 -13.49 -5.94 9.77
CA LYS A 239 -14.53 -5.85 8.73
C LYS A 239 -14.71 -7.20 8.03
N SER A 240 -15.94 -7.51 7.60
CA SER A 240 -16.21 -8.66 6.74
C SER A 240 -17.26 -8.40 5.66
N ASN A 241 -17.42 -9.35 4.72
CA ASN A 241 -18.46 -9.32 3.68
C ASN A 241 -18.43 -8.07 2.79
N LEU A 242 -17.24 -7.58 2.46
CA LEU A 242 -17.05 -6.40 1.60
C LEU A 242 -16.43 -6.78 0.25
N ILE A 243 -16.88 -6.13 -0.81
CA ILE A 243 -16.19 -6.06 -2.09
C ILE A 243 -15.71 -4.62 -2.26
N ILE A 244 -14.42 -4.41 -2.43
CA ILE A 244 -13.85 -3.13 -2.85
C ILE A 244 -13.43 -3.31 -4.31
N ARG A 245 -14.07 -2.57 -5.21
CA ARG A 245 -13.88 -2.74 -6.64
C ARG A 245 -13.56 -1.42 -7.32
N GLY A 246 -12.41 -1.35 -7.97
CA GLY A 246 -12.08 -0.23 -8.84
C GLY A 246 -12.80 -0.31 -10.19
N GLU A 247 -13.06 0.86 -10.77
CA GLU A 247 -13.58 1.03 -12.12
C GLU A 247 -12.60 0.51 -13.18
N SER A 248 -11.30 0.71 -12.95
CA SER A 248 -10.25 0.10 -13.76
C SER A 248 -8.97 -0.12 -12.94
N ARG A 249 -8.21 -1.14 -13.32
CA ARG A 249 -6.96 -1.51 -12.63
C ARG A 249 -5.91 -0.41 -12.72
N GLU A 250 -5.79 0.23 -13.88
CA GLU A 250 -4.82 1.28 -14.15
C GLU A 250 -5.32 2.67 -13.75
N GLY A 251 -6.63 2.93 -13.80
CA GLY A 251 -7.21 4.24 -13.52
C GLY A 251 -7.54 4.49 -12.05
N VAL A 252 -7.64 3.46 -11.21
CA VAL A 252 -7.79 3.59 -9.76
C VAL A 252 -6.45 3.33 -9.08
N LYS A 253 -5.85 4.38 -8.52
CA LYS A 253 -4.58 4.32 -7.80
C LYS A 253 -4.81 4.67 -6.32
N VAL A 254 -4.59 3.71 -5.43
CA VAL A 254 -4.64 3.91 -3.98
C VAL A 254 -3.22 3.78 -3.44
N GLY A 255 -2.73 4.75 -2.69
CA GLY A 255 -1.36 4.66 -2.21
C GLY A 255 -0.92 5.74 -1.24
N TYR A 256 0.18 5.51 -0.55
CA TYR A 256 0.74 6.47 0.39
C TYR A 256 2.26 6.30 0.53
N PRO A 257 3.02 7.38 0.79
CA PRO A 257 4.42 7.27 1.17
C PRO A 257 4.53 6.81 2.64
N ASN A 258 4.55 5.49 2.89
CA ASN A 258 4.54 4.94 4.25
C ASN A 258 5.58 3.84 4.48
N ASN A 259 6.26 3.83 5.63
CA ASN A 259 7.17 2.76 6.04
C ASN A 259 7.50 2.84 7.53
N SER A 260 8.35 1.95 8.05
CA SER A 260 8.78 1.94 9.46
C SER A 260 9.60 3.17 9.90
N ALA A 261 10.11 3.98 8.97
CA ALA A 261 10.81 5.23 9.30
C ALA A 261 9.81 6.37 9.50
N PHE A 262 8.74 6.39 8.70
CA PHE A 262 7.67 7.38 8.79
C PHE A 262 6.67 7.02 9.91
N ASN A 263 6.16 5.78 9.90
CA ASN A 263 5.30 5.21 10.93
C ASN A 263 6.04 4.07 11.66
N PRO A 264 6.83 4.37 12.71
CA PRO A 264 7.59 3.37 13.45
C PRO A 264 6.70 2.36 14.16
N ALA A 265 7.31 1.25 14.58
CA ALA A 265 6.62 0.21 15.33
C ALA A 265 6.02 0.78 16.63
N LYS A 266 4.72 0.57 16.81
CA LYS A 266 3.95 0.90 18.02
C LYS A 266 3.25 -0.36 18.52
N ALA A 267 2.71 -0.33 19.74
CA ALA A 267 1.89 -1.43 20.25
C ALA A 267 0.66 -1.68 19.35
N GLY A 268 0.29 -2.95 19.17
CA GLY A 268 -0.83 -3.34 18.32
C GLY A 268 -0.44 -3.59 16.85
N PRO A 269 -1.37 -3.41 15.89
CA PRO A 269 -1.12 -3.68 14.47
C PRO A 269 0.00 -2.82 13.88
N SER A 270 0.62 -3.31 12.80
CA SER A 270 1.64 -2.53 12.10
C SER A 270 1.06 -1.25 11.47
N ARG A 271 1.80 -0.13 11.54
CA ARG A 271 1.42 1.16 10.92
C ARG A 271 2.19 1.48 9.63
N ARG A 272 3.16 0.66 9.24
CA ARG A 272 4.01 0.89 8.05
C ARG A 272 3.37 0.61 6.67
N PRO A 273 2.38 -0.30 6.50
CA PRO A 273 1.80 -0.56 5.18
C PRO A 273 1.01 0.64 4.64
N ALA A 274 0.90 0.77 3.32
CA ALA A 274 -0.03 1.73 2.70
C ALA A 274 -1.48 1.25 2.81
N PHE A 275 -1.72 -0.06 2.72
CA PHE A 275 -3.05 -0.67 2.85
C PHE A 275 -3.01 -1.84 3.83
N THR A 276 -3.93 -1.87 4.81
CA THR A 276 -4.04 -2.95 5.79
C THR A 276 -5.46 -3.50 5.91
N LEU A 277 -5.56 -4.83 5.85
CA LEU A 277 -6.74 -5.59 6.29
C LEU A 277 -6.39 -6.31 7.61
N ASN A 278 -6.76 -5.72 8.75
CA ASN A 278 -6.47 -6.27 10.08
C ASN A 278 -7.68 -7.01 10.65
N GLU A 279 -7.53 -8.31 10.93
CA GLU A 279 -8.60 -9.17 11.47
C GLU A 279 -9.86 -9.22 10.59
N CYS A 280 -9.69 -9.05 9.28
CA CYS A 280 -10.77 -9.05 8.30
C CYS A 280 -11.13 -10.45 7.81
N LYS A 281 -12.36 -10.64 7.33
CA LYS A 281 -12.82 -11.90 6.73
C LYS A 281 -13.70 -11.69 5.51
N ASP A 282 -13.69 -12.58 4.53
CA ASP A 282 -14.64 -12.55 3.41
C ASP A 282 -14.64 -11.22 2.65
N ILE A 283 -13.44 -10.67 2.41
CA ILE A 283 -13.24 -9.43 1.65
C ILE A 283 -12.65 -9.75 0.28
N GLN A 284 -13.18 -9.12 -0.76
CA GLN A 284 -12.60 -9.09 -2.09
C GLN A 284 -12.08 -7.69 -2.42
N LEU A 285 -10.80 -7.59 -2.75
CA LEU A 285 -10.20 -6.44 -3.43
C LEU A 285 -10.11 -6.77 -4.91
N SER A 286 -10.67 -5.92 -5.78
CA SER A 286 -10.63 -6.20 -7.22
C SER A 286 -10.48 -4.99 -8.12
N THR A 287 -9.67 -5.14 -9.18
CA THR A 287 -9.62 -4.18 -10.31
C THR A 287 -9.15 -2.76 -9.92
N PHE A 288 -8.11 -2.64 -9.09
CA PHE A 288 -7.39 -1.38 -8.83
C PHE A 288 -5.91 -1.61 -8.52
N THR A 289 -5.13 -0.53 -8.42
CA THR A 289 -3.72 -0.57 -8.02
C THR A 289 -3.56 -0.09 -6.58
N ILE A 290 -2.73 -0.80 -5.80
CA ILE A 290 -2.21 -0.32 -4.52
C ILE A 290 -0.72 -0.07 -4.66
N GLU A 291 -0.26 1.11 -4.25
CA GLU A 291 1.15 1.48 -4.31
C GLU A 291 1.64 2.10 -3.01
N ASN A 292 2.80 1.67 -2.54
CA ASN A 292 3.53 2.36 -1.48
C ASN A 292 4.72 3.11 -2.09
N TYR A 293 4.71 4.44 -1.97
CA TYR A 293 5.72 5.29 -2.63
C TYR A 293 7.07 5.29 -1.91
N PHE A 294 7.12 4.78 -0.67
CA PHE A 294 8.36 4.65 0.07
C PHE A 294 9.07 3.32 -0.20
N ILE A 295 10.37 3.33 0.10
CA ILE A 295 11.25 2.20 -0.10
C ILE A 295 11.73 1.61 1.23
N GLY A 296 12.53 0.55 1.17
CA GLY A 296 12.88 -0.26 2.33
C GLY A 296 11.70 -1.14 2.74
N GLN A 297 11.40 -1.20 4.03
CA GLN A 297 10.27 -1.90 4.62
C GLN A 297 8.95 -1.16 4.38
N ALA A 298 8.38 -1.32 3.18
CA ALA A 298 7.24 -0.55 2.69
C ALA A 298 6.29 -1.48 1.91
N GLU A 299 5.30 -2.01 2.63
CA GLU A 299 4.25 -2.86 2.06
C GLU A 299 3.23 -2.04 1.28
N ALA A 300 2.88 -2.54 0.09
CA ALA A 300 1.65 -2.13 -0.58
C ALA A 300 0.46 -2.60 0.26
N LEU A 301 0.45 -3.89 0.61
CA LEU A 301 -0.67 -4.53 1.29
C LEU A 301 -0.20 -5.44 2.44
N LEU A 302 -0.83 -5.28 3.60
CA LEU A 302 -0.78 -6.26 4.68
C LEU A 302 -2.16 -6.89 4.86
N VAL A 303 -2.22 -8.22 4.79
CA VAL A 303 -3.40 -9.01 5.10
C VAL A 303 -3.17 -9.77 6.38
N LYS A 304 -3.99 -9.49 7.39
CA LYS A 304 -4.18 -10.35 8.55
C LYS A 304 -5.64 -10.78 8.58
N GLY A 305 -6.01 -11.73 7.73
CA GLY A 305 -7.41 -12.05 7.49
C GLY A 305 -7.66 -13.44 6.94
N GLN A 306 -8.93 -13.85 6.92
CA GLN A 306 -9.36 -15.16 6.42
C GLN A 306 -10.26 -14.99 5.20
N ARG A 307 -10.08 -15.85 4.20
CA ARG A 307 -10.91 -15.86 2.98
C ARG A 307 -10.87 -14.50 2.25
N ILE A 308 -9.65 -13.99 2.07
CA ILE A 308 -9.41 -12.74 1.35
C ILE A 308 -9.16 -13.06 -0.12
N ILE A 309 -9.82 -12.32 -1.01
CA ILE A 309 -9.63 -12.43 -2.47
C ILE A 309 -8.93 -11.16 -2.97
N ILE A 310 -7.86 -11.35 -3.74
CA ILE A 310 -7.15 -10.29 -4.46
C ILE A 310 -7.22 -10.65 -5.95
N ASP A 311 -8.01 -9.89 -6.72
CA ASP A 311 -8.44 -10.26 -8.07
C ASP A 311 -8.23 -9.12 -9.08
N ARG A 312 -7.49 -9.36 -10.17
CA ARG A 312 -7.15 -8.33 -11.18
C ARG A 312 -6.55 -7.05 -10.57
N MET A 313 -5.67 -7.22 -9.59
CA MET A 313 -5.02 -6.13 -8.86
C MET A 313 -3.57 -5.91 -9.31
N THR A 314 -3.06 -4.70 -9.16
CA THR A 314 -1.61 -4.43 -9.16
C THR A 314 -1.19 -3.98 -7.77
N LEU A 315 -0.21 -4.65 -7.17
CA LEU A 315 0.40 -4.26 -5.89
C LEU A 315 1.86 -3.86 -6.13
N ILE A 316 2.23 -2.65 -5.75
CA ILE A 316 3.58 -2.10 -5.91
C ILE A 316 4.09 -1.68 -4.54
N GLY A 317 5.06 -2.41 -4.01
CA GLY A 317 5.74 -2.05 -2.76
C GLY A 317 7.25 -2.18 -2.92
N SER A 318 7.93 -2.22 -1.78
CA SER A 318 9.38 -2.36 -1.73
C SER A 318 9.79 -3.70 -1.10
N GLY A 319 10.54 -3.71 -0.01
CA GLY A 319 10.76 -4.90 0.80
C GLY A 319 9.50 -5.21 1.60
N ASP A 320 9.19 -6.50 1.75
CA ASP A 320 7.95 -7.01 2.34
C ASP A 320 6.66 -6.61 1.60
N ALA A 321 6.75 -6.19 0.32
CA ALA A 321 5.68 -5.57 -0.48
C ALA A 321 4.26 -6.13 -0.26
N PHE A 322 4.14 -7.44 -0.05
CA PHE A 322 2.93 -8.11 0.41
C PHE A 322 3.19 -8.95 1.67
N THR A 323 2.60 -8.54 2.80
CA THR A 323 2.66 -9.31 4.06
C THR A 323 1.35 -10.05 4.31
N THR A 324 1.41 -11.35 4.64
CA THR A 324 0.20 -12.19 4.73
C THR A 324 0.13 -13.02 6.00
N TYR A 325 -1.05 -13.08 6.60
CA TYR A 325 -1.48 -14.02 7.64
C TYR A 325 -2.89 -14.51 7.30
N GLY A 326 -3.22 -15.75 7.69
CA GLY A 326 -4.51 -16.38 7.42
C GLY A 326 -4.59 -16.97 6.00
N THR A 327 -5.71 -16.80 5.30
CA THR A 327 -5.94 -17.41 3.97
C THR A 327 -6.25 -16.37 2.90
N THR A 328 -5.49 -16.39 1.81
CA THR A 328 -5.65 -15.46 0.69
C THR A 328 -5.62 -16.18 -0.66
N TYR A 329 -6.56 -15.84 -1.54
CA TYR A 329 -6.58 -16.24 -2.94
C TYR A 329 -6.18 -15.06 -3.82
N PHE A 330 -5.03 -15.15 -4.48
CA PHE A 330 -4.44 -14.09 -5.29
C PHE A 330 -4.49 -14.50 -6.77
N VAL A 331 -5.32 -13.86 -7.57
CA VAL A 331 -5.68 -14.34 -8.92
C VAL A 331 -5.63 -13.23 -9.96
N ASP A 332 -5.10 -13.56 -11.14
CA ASP A 332 -5.01 -12.67 -12.31
C ASP A 332 -4.37 -11.29 -11.97
N SER A 333 -3.44 -11.29 -11.02
CA SER A 333 -2.93 -10.08 -10.37
C SER A 333 -1.40 -9.97 -10.50
N LYS A 334 -0.88 -8.77 -10.27
CA LYS A 334 0.56 -8.48 -10.31
C LYS A 334 1.05 -7.97 -8.97
N LEU A 335 2.21 -8.45 -8.53
CA LEU A 335 2.92 -7.96 -7.35
C LEU A 335 4.36 -7.60 -7.74
N SER A 336 4.82 -6.40 -7.38
CA SER A 336 6.20 -5.96 -7.59
C SER A 336 6.83 -5.53 -6.26
N GLY A 337 8.07 -5.94 -6.02
CA GLY A 337 8.83 -5.60 -4.81
C GLY A 337 10.34 -5.64 -4.99
N HIS A 338 11.06 -5.25 -3.94
CA HIS A 338 12.53 -5.12 -3.95
C HIS A 338 13.25 -6.31 -3.31
N GLY A 339 12.56 -7.24 -2.67
CA GLY A 339 13.14 -8.41 -2.03
C GLY A 339 12.41 -8.78 -0.75
N ASP A 340 12.35 -10.07 -0.44
CA ASP A 340 11.35 -10.64 0.46
C ASP A 340 9.95 -10.10 0.08
N THR A 341 9.69 -10.01 -1.22
CA THR A 341 8.53 -9.33 -1.82
C THR A 341 7.21 -9.85 -1.23
N VAL A 342 7.15 -11.14 -0.90
CA VAL A 342 6.13 -11.72 -0.04
C VAL A 342 6.73 -12.06 1.33
N LEU A 343 6.20 -11.44 2.38
CA LEU A 343 6.45 -11.85 3.77
C LEU A 343 5.32 -12.81 4.19
N GLY A 344 5.54 -14.10 3.96
CA GLY A 344 4.47 -15.10 3.89
C GLY A 344 4.25 -15.88 5.18
N TYR A 345 3.42 -15.40 6.11
CA TYR A 345 2.98 -16.17 7.28
C TYR A 345 1.67 -16.94 7.05
N GLY A 346 0.89 -16.58 6.03
CA GLY A 346 -0.39 -17.18 5.71
C GLY A 346 -0.32 -18.19 4.57
N ALA A 347 -1.40 -18.98 4.43
CA ALA A 347 -1.67 -19.79 3.26
C ALA A 347 -2.14 -18.88 2.11
N VAL A 348 -1.36 -18.83 1.04
CA VAL A 348 -1.64 -17.99 -0.11
C VAL A 348 -1.60 -18.83 -1.37
N PHE A 349 -2.69 -18.82 -2.14
CA PHE A 349 -2.77 -19.48 -3.43
C PHE A 349 -2.73 -18.43 -4.54
N PHE A 350 -1.61 -18.37 -5.25
CA PHE A 350 -1.40 -17.49 -6.40
C PHE A 350 -1.77 -18.23 -7.68
N LEU A 351 -2.73 -17.71 -8.44
CA LEU A 351 -3.19 -18.29 -9.70
C LEU A 351 -3.04 -17.28 -10.84
N ARG A 352 -2.43 -17.70 -11.95
CA ARG A 352 -2.28 -16.87 -13.17
C ARG A 352 -1.77 -15.46 -12.88
N SER A 353 -0.84 -15.37 -11.93
CA SER A 353 -0.38 -14.09 -11.39
C SER A 353 1.10 -13.87 -11.71
N VAL A 354 1.52 -12.62 -11.70
CA VAL A 354 2.91 -12.23 -11.95
C VAL A 354 3.50 -11.67 -10.67
N ILE A 355 4.65 -12.19 -10.25
CA ILE A 355 5.44 -11.61 -9.17
C ILE A 355 6.78 -11.16 -9.76
N GLU A 356 7.09 -9.88 -9.60
CA GLU A 356 8.35 -9.25 -9.99
C GLU A 356 9.14 -8.90 -8.73
N SER A 357 10.43 -9.23 -8.72
CA SER A 357 11.27 -8.98 -7.56
C SER A 357 12.70 -8.64 -7.95
N ILE A 358 13.31 -7.67 -7.27
CA ILE A 358 14.75 -7.43 -7.36
C ILE A 358 15.52 -8.51 -6.58
N GLY A 359 15.17 -8.71 -5.32
CA GLY A 359 15.73 -9.75 -4.45
C GLY A 359 14.84 -10.99 -4.37
N PRO A 360 14.99 -11.80 -3.29
CA PRO A 360 14.18 -13.01 -3.06
C PRO A 360 12.68 -12.75 -3.20
N PHE A 361 11.91 -13.66 -3.82
CA PHE A 361 10.47 -13.48 -4.00
C PHE A 361 9.70 -13.61 -2.70
N THR A 362 10.00 -14.64 -1.90
CA THR A 362 9.36 -14.82 -0.60
C THR A 362 10.39 -15.06 0.50
N TRP A 363 10.12 -14.44 1.65
CA TRP A 363 10.53 -15.02 2.91
C TRP A 363 9.35 -15.78 3.47
N THR A 364 9.37 -17.09 3.24
CA THR A 364 8.30 -17.98 3.68
C THR A 364 8.42 -18.26 5.16
N ARG A 365 7.36 -17.96 5.90
CA ARG A 365 7.28 -18.01 7.37
C ARG A 365 6.12 -18.87 7.84
N THR A 366 5.83 -19.93 7.10
CA THR A 366 4.72 -20.84 7.34
C THR A 366 4.76 -21.40 8.76
N VAL A 367 3.64 -21.27 9.45
CA VAL A 367 3.43 -21.82 10.78
C VAL A 367 2.98 -23.29 10.67
N SER A 368 3.28 -24.08 11.71
CA SER A 368 2.85 -25.49 11.75
C SER A 368 1.34 -25.63 11.56
N GLY A 369 0.90 -26.63 10.79
CA GLY A 369 -0.51 -26.93 10.55
C GLY A 369 -1.21 -26.02 9.53
N SER A 370 -0.49 -25.14 8.83
CA SER A 370 -0.99 -24.34 7.72
C SER A 370 -0.17 -24.61 6.47
N HIS A 371 -0.78 -24.43 5.30
CA HIS A 371 -0.02 -24.29 4.08
C HIS A 371 0.68 -22.92 3.98
N GLY A 372 1.69 -22.84 3.12
CA GLY A 372 2.46 -21.64 2.82
C GLY A 372 2.06 -20.94 1.51
N ASN A 373 3.04 -20.60 0.67
CA ASN A 373 2.83 -19.83 -0.56
C ASN A 373 2.86 -20.74 -1.80
N ILE A 374 1.71 -20.97 -2.42
CA ILE A 374 1.56 -21.91 -3.53
C ILE A 374 1.27 -21.12 -4.81
N LEU A 375 2.07 -21.33 -5.84
CA LEU A 375 1.97 -20.64 -7.13
C LEU A 375 1.59 -21.64 -8.21
N VAL A 376 0.46 -21.40 -8.87
CA VAL A 376 -0.07 -22.26 -9.93
C VAL A 376 -0.28 -21.43 -11.20
N ASN A 377 0.23 -21.93 -12.33
CA ASN A 377 0.16 -21.27 -13.65
C ASN A 377 0.58 -19.78 -13.60
N SER A 378 1.53 -19.46 -12.73
CA SER A 378 1.95 -18.09 -12.43
C SER A 378 3.33 -17.81 -13.02
N THR A 379 3.78 -16.55 -12.95
CA THR A 379 5.07 -16.11 -13.48
C THR A 379 5.90 -15.44 -12.41
N LEU A 380 7.17 -15.83 -12.30
CA LEU A 380 8.18 -15.19 -11.46
C LEU A 380 9.23 -14.46 -12.30
N VAL A 381 9.40 -13.16 -12.08
CA VAL A 381 10.33 -12.32 -12.85
C VAL A 381 11.38 -11.70 -11.91
N GLY A 382 12.60 -12.22 -11.98
CA GLY A 382 13.76 -11.64 -11.33
C GLY A 382 14.25 -10.46 -12.16
N LEU A 383 14.26 -9.26 -11.56
CA LEU A 383 14.49 -8.02 -12.31
C LEU A 383 15.98 -7.75 -12.60
N GLY A 384 16.91 -8.33 -11.84
CA GLY A 384 18.36 -8.12 -12.02
C GLY A 384 18.81 -6.65 -11.86
N LYS A 385 17.99 -5.84 -11.18
CA LYS A 385 18.25 -4.41 -10.91
C LYS A 385 18.93 -4.22 -9.55
N PRO A 386 19.61 -3.09 -9.30
CA PRO A 386 20.10 -2.79 -7.97
C PRO A 386 18.94 -2.40 -7.03
N LEU A 387 19.11 -2.70 -5.74
CA LEU A 387 18.22 -2.20 -4.69
C LEU A 387 18.29 -0.67 -4.64
N PRO A 388 17.16 0.07 -4.72
CA PRO A 388 17.19 1.53 -4.86
C PRO A 388 17.91 2.27 -3.73
N TRP A 389 17.85 1.76 -2.50
CA TRP A 389 18.52 2.36 -1.33
C TRP A 389 20.03 2.08 -1.26
N THR A 390 20.56 1.25 -2.16
CA THR A 390 22.00 0.93 -2.19
C THR A 390 22.76 1.71 -3.26
N VAL A 391 22.02 2.39 -4.14
CA VAL A 391 22.55 3.28 -5.17
C VAL A 391 22.86 4.63 -4.52
N THR A 392 24.13 5.01 -4.51
CA THR A 392 24.63 6.28 -3.96
C THR A 392 25.74 6.82 -4.86
N ASP A 393 26.16 8.08 -4.68
CA ASP A 393 27.30 8.64 -5.42
C ASP A 393 28.58 7.81 -5.23
N ALA A 394 28.76 7.21 -4.04
CA ALA A 394 29.88 6.33 -3.72
C ALA A 394 29.69 4.87 -4.20
N ASN A 395 28.45 4.47 -4.51
CA ASN A 395 28.11 3.14 -5.03
C ASN A 395 27.04 3.23 -6.14
N PRO A 396 27.38 3.79 -7.32
CA PRO A 396 26.40 4.07 -8.37
C PRO A 396 25.81 2.80 -9.00
N ARG A 397 26.47 1.65 -8.83
CA ARG A 397 25.97 0.35 -9.31
C ARG A 397 24.95 -0.28 -8.38
N GLY A 398 24.91 0.13 -7.11
CA GLY A 398 24.09 -0.50 -6.08
C GLY A 398 24.45 -1.98 -5.84
N GLN A 399 23.70 -2.61 -4.94
CA GLN A 399 23.71 -4.03 -4.70
C GLN A 399 22.62 -4.70 -5.55
N VAL A 400 23.01 -5.69 -6.35
CA VAL A 400 22.09 -6.53 -7.14
C VAL A 400 21.95 -7.89 -6.43
N PRO A 401 20.91 -8.09 -5.60
CA PRO A 401 20.67 -9.38 -4.96
C PRO A 401 20.17 -10.41 -5.98
N LYS A 402 20.21 -11.68 -5.60
CA LYS A 402 19.64 -12.77 -6.39
C LYS A 402 18.15 -12.95 -6.07
N ALA A 403 17.32 -13.02 -7.11
CA ALA A 403 15.88 -13.28 -7.01
C ALA A 403 15.56 -14.78 -6.89
N VAL A 404 15.99 -15.38 -5.79
CA VAL A 404 15.64 -16.77 -5.42
C VAL A 404 14.15 -16.88 -5.06
N PHE A 405 13.54 -18.05 -5.27
CA PHE A 405 12.13 -18.35 -4.97
C PHE A 405 11.79 -18.05 -3.51
N ALA A 406 12.33 -18.85 -2.59
CA ALA A 406 12.17 -18.69 -1.15
C ALA A 406 13.53 -18.77 -0.45
N ARG A 407 13.66 -18.15 0.72
CA ARG A 407 14.85 -18.25 1.57
C ARG A 407 14.51 -18.33 3.05
N LEU A 408 15.43 -18.89 3.84
CA LEU A 408 15.32 -19.03 5.30
C LEU A 408 16.65 -18.67 5.99
N PRO A 409 17.17 -17.44 5.78
CA PRO A 409 18.41 -17.04 6.42
C PRO A 409 18.23 -16.99 7.94
N GLY A 410 19.26 -17.33 8.70
CA GLY A 410 19.30 -16.98 10.13
C GLY A 410 19.33 -15.45 10.25
N ASN A 411 18.36 -14.85 10.95
CA ASN A 411 18.23 -13.40 11.05
C ASN A 411 18.00 -12.90 12.47
N GLY A 412 18.60 -11.76 12.80
CA GLY A 412 18.44 -11.06 14.07
C GLY A 412 19.05 -11.79 15.28
N PRO A 413 18.72 -11.35 16.50
CA PRO A 413 19.18 -11.98 17.75
C PRO A 413 18.53 -13.34 18.03
N ARG A 414 17.49 -13.72 17.27
CA ARG A 414 16.76 -14.99 17.39
C ARG A 414 17.20 -16.02 16.35
N LYS A 415 18.51 -16.30 16.30
CA LYS A 415 19.09 -17.26 15.35
C LYS A 415 18.61 -18.70 15.56
N ASP A 416 17.93 -18.98 16.66
CA ASP A 416 17.33 -20.24 17.04
C ASP A 416 15.86 -20.42 16.59
N GLN A 417 15.20 -19.36 16.10
CA GLN A 417 13.76 -19.35 15.76
C GLN A 417 13.54 -19.06 14.27
N ASN A 418 13.96 -19.98 13.41
CA ASN A 418 13.60 -19.97 11.99
C ASN A 418 12.29 -20.76 11.76
N PHE A 419 11.83 -20.91 10.52
CA PHE A 419 10.51 -21.47 10.20
C PHE A 419 10.63 -22.92 9.68
N PRO A 420 10.60 -23.95 10.56
CA PRO A 420 10.89 -25.34 10.16
C PRO A 420 9.83 -25.95 9.24
N ASN A 421 8.64 -25.34 9.15
CA ASN A 421 7.54 -25.79 8.29
C ASN A 421 7.36 -24.88 7.06
N ALA A 422 8.36 -24.05 6.72
CA ALA A 422 8.29 -23.14 5.58
C ALA A 422 7.92 -23.90 4.30
N GLU A 423 6.91 -23.40 3.59
CA GLU A 423 6.36 -24.07 2.42
C GLU A 423 6.16 -23.08 1.26
N MET A 424 6.80 -23.39 0.14
CA MET A 424 6.51 -22.76 -1.15
C MET A 424 6.50 -23.84 -2.23
N VAL A 425 5.42 -23.91 -3.00
CA VAL A 425 5.27 -24.89 -4.09
C VAL A 425 4.98 -24.17 -5.39
N LEU A 426 5.72 -24.51 -6.44
CA LEU A 426 5.56 -24.00 -7.80
C LEU A 426 4.95 -25.09 -8.69
N VAL A 427 3.84 -24.80 -9.35
CA VAL A 427 3.17 -25.73 -10.29
C VAL A 427 2.93 -25.01 -11.61
N ASN A 428 3.54 -25.50 -12.69
CA ASN A 428 3.45 -24.91 -14.03
C ASN A 428 3.85 -23.42 -14.04
N THR A 429 4.91 -23.08 -13.31
CA THR A 429 5.34 -21.69 -13.11
C THR A 429 6.34 -21.29 -14.19
N LYS A 430 6.04 -20.20 -14.89
CA LYS A 430 6.99 -19.54 -15.80
C LYS A 430 7.97 -18.68 -15.01
N MET A 431 9.21 -18.58 -15.47
CA MET A 431 10.22 -17.78 -14.81
C MET A 431 11.24 -17.16 -15.76
N SER A 432 11.75 -16.00 -15.37
CA SER A 432 12.84 -15.29 -16.03
C SER A 432 13.69 -14.55 -15.00
N GLY A 433 15.01 -14.50 -15.19
CA GLY A 433 15.91 -13.78 -14.27
C GLY A 433 16.07 -14.41 -12.89
N VAL A 434 15.53 -15.61 -12.68
CA VAL A 434 15.75 -16.42 -11.48
C VAL A 434 17.12 -17.09 -11.56
N PRO A 435 17.93 -17.08 -10.48
CA PRO A 435 19.24 -17.72 -10.49
C PRO A 435 19.11 -19.25 -10.60
N PRO A 436 20.08 -19.97 -11.20
CA PRO A 436 19.99 -21.42 -11.42
C PRO A 436 19.75 -22.25 -10.15
N GLU A 437 20.27 -21.81 -9.00
CA GLU A 437 20.02 -22.45 -7.70
C GLU A 437 18.54 -22.44 -7.29
N GLY A 438 17.74 -21.49 -7.79
CA GLY A 438 16.30 -21.35 -7.54
C GLY A 438 15.97 -21.01 -6.09
N TRP A 439 16.30 -21.89 -5.16
CA TRP A 439 16.03 -21.78 -3.73
C TRP A 439 17.19 -21.09 -3.01
N GLY A 440 16.82 -20.14 -2.16
CA GLY A 440 17.73 -19.27 -1.45
C GLY A 440 18.37 -19.90 -0.22
N PRO A 441 19.34 -19.20 0.39
CA PRO A 441 20.11 -19.76 1.49
C PRO A 441 19.20 -20.06 2.69
N VAL A 442 19.49 -21.20 3.31
CA VAL A 442 18.91 -21.67 4.55
C VAL A 442 19.96 -21.54 5.65
N GLN A 443 19.52 -21.30 6.87
CA GLN A 443 20.38 -21.28 8.05
C GLN A 443 21.29 -22.52 8.12
N SER A 444 22.59 -22.30 8.33
CA SER A 444 23.62 -23.33 8.18
C SER A 444 23.84 -24.23 9.39
N SER A 445 23.40 -23.84 10.60
CA SER A 445 23.62 -24.62 11.82
C SER A 445 22.37 -24.65 12.72
N GLY A 446 22.05 -25.84 13.24
CA GLY A 446 20.98 -26.06 14.22
C GLY A 446 19.54 -25.94 13.69
N PHE A 447 19.34 -25.77 12.38
CA PHE A 447 18.01 -25.63 11.79
C PHE A 447 17.53 -26.94 11.15
N ASP A 448 16.46 -27.49 11.71
CA ASP A 448 15.78 -28.68 11.16
C ASP A 448 14.95 -28.30 9.94
N THR A 449 15.30 -28.88 8.80
CA THR A 449 14.66 -28.62 7.49
C THR A 449 13.72 -29.74 7.06
N LYS A 450 13.51 -30.78 7.88
CA LYS A 450 12.75 -31.98 7.47
C LYS A 450 11.29 -31.69 7.06
N ASN A 451 10.71 -30.60 7.59
CA ASN A 451 9.34 -30.18 7.29
C ASN A 451 9.30 -28.97 6.32
N VAL A 452 10.45 -28.56 5.76
CA VAL A 452 10.50 -27.51 4.75
C VAL A 452 10.06 -28.09 3.41
N HIS A 453 9.08 -27.46 2.78
CA HIS A 453 8.54 -27.87 1.50
C HIS A 453 8.83 -26.80 0.44
N PHE A 454 10.00 -26.86 -0.15
CA PHE A 454 10.40 -26.03 -1.29
C PHE A 454 10.35 -26.85 -2.56
N TRP A 455 9.18 -26.90 -3.19
CA TRP A 455 8.90 -27.85 -4.26
C TRP A 455 8.61 -27.16 -5.59
N GLU A 456 9.01 -27.78 -6.69
CA GLU A 456 8.66 -27.31 -8.03
C GLU A 456 8.23 -28.44 -8.95
N TYR A 457 7.22 -28.18 -9.77
CA TYR A 457 6.75 -29.04 -10.85
C TYR A 457 6.60 -28.22 -12.13
N ASN A 458 7.15 -28.74 -13.22
CA ASN A 458 7.03 -28.16 -14.56
C ASN A 458 7.38 -26.65 -14.61
N SER A 459 8.55 -26.31 -14.05
CA SER A 459 9.14 -24.97 -14.14
C SER A 459 9.54 -24.65 -15.59
N MET A 460 9.10 -23.50 -16.10
CA MET A 460 9.26 -23.13 -17.51
C MET A 460 9.91 -21.76 -17.68
N ASP A 461 10.58 -21.53 -18.81
CA ASP A 461 11.01 -20.20 -19.22
C ASP A 461 9.81 -19.35 -19.68
N GLY A 462 10.03 -18.08 -20.04
CA GLY A 462 8.97 -17.18 -20.52
C GLY A 462 8.25 -17.68 -21.78
N SER A 463 8.88 -18.54 -22.58
CA SER A 463 8.30 -19.16 -23.78
C SER A 463 7.57 -20.48 -23.52
N GLY A 464 7.59 -20.98 -22.28
CA GLY A 464 6.93 -22.23 -21.89
C GLY A 464 7.80 -23.48 -22.07
N ARG A 465 9.12 -23.34 -22.30
CA ARG A 465 10.04 -24.49 -22.37
C ARG A 465 10.55 -24.83 -20.99
N ALA A 466 10.81 -26.10 -20.71
CA ALA A 466 11.38 -26.53 -19.43
C ALA A 466 12.71 -25.80 -19.12
N VAL A 467 12.88 -25.34 -17.88
CA VAL A 467 14.15 -24.74 -17.43
C VAL A 467 15.15 -25.80 -16.99
N ASP A 468 16.44 -25.48 -17.06
CA ASP A 468 17.47 -26.30 -16.45
C ASP A 468 17.35 -26.25 -14.91
N ILE A 469 17.18 -27.43 -14.32
CA ILE A 469 17.03 -27.66 -12.88
C ILE A 469 18.24 -28.36 -12.26
N SER A 470 19.28 -28.68 -13.04
CA SER A 470 20.45 -29.44 -12.58
C SER A 470 21.25 -28.75 -11.46
N LYS A 471 21.07 -27.42 -11.31
CA LYS A 471 21.77 -26.59 -10.32
C LYS A 471 20.92 -26.21 -9.11
N ARG A 472 19.69 -26.73 -8.99
CA ARG A 472 18.80 -26.38 -7.86
C ARG A 472 19.47 -26.70 -6.52
N ALA A 473 19.31 -25.80 -5.56
CA ALA A 473 19.82 -26.00 -4.22
C ALA A 473 19.19 -27.26 -3.58
N ALA A 474 19.97 -27.99 -2.79
CA ALA A 474 19.59 -29.29 -2.23
C ALA A 474 18.35 -29.28 -1.32
N ILE A 475 17.96 -28.11 -0.80
CA ILE A 475 16.72 -27.93 -0.04
C ILE A 475 15.46 -28.09 -0.91
N GLY A 476 15.60 -27.86 -2.22
CA GLY A 476 14.49 -27.95 -3.16
C GLY A 476 14.19 -29.40 -3.56
N LYS A 477 12.92 -29.72 -3.78
CA LYS A 477 12.48 -31.00 -4.36
C LYS A 477 11.79 -30.74 -5.70
N VAL A 478 12.23 -31.44 -6.74
CA VAL A 478 11.53 -31.47 -8.04
C VAL A 478 10.51 -32.61 -8.01
N LEU A 479 9.24 -32.29 -8.24
CA LEU A 479 8.16 -33.27 -8.33
C LEU A 479 8.10 -33.83 -9.76
N THR A 480 7.70 -35.10 -9.91
CA THR A 480 7.71 -35.82 -11.19
C THR A 480 6.46 -36.64 -11.43
N MET A 481 6.08 -36.82 -12.69
CA MET A 481 5.03 -37.76 -13.08
C MET A 481 5.64 -39.14 -13.42
N PRO A 482 4.93 -40.24 -13.13
CA PRO A 482 3.65 -40.31 -12.42
C PRO A 482 3.79 -40.30 -10.88
N LYS A 483 5.01 -40.37 -10.34
CA LYS A 483 5.31 -40.59 -8.92
C LYS A 483 4.60 -39.64 -7.96
N ASP A 484 4.62 -38.34 -8.26
CA ASP A 484 4.08 -37.28 -7.40
C ASP A 484 2.70 -36.77 -7.89
N ALA A 485 1.99 -37.52 -8.75
CA ALA A 485 0.75 -37.08 -9.39
C ALA A 485 -0.31 -36.57 -8.41
N LYS A 486 -0.55 -37.32 -7.32
CA LYS A 486 -1.50 -36.93 -6.27
C LYS A 486 -1.11 -35.61 -5.61
N THR A 487 0.17 -35.44 -5.27
CA THR A 487 0.68 -34.21 -4.67
C THR A 487 0.52 -33.03 -5.62
N ILE A 488 0.85 -33.20 -6.91
CA ILE A 488 0.68 -32.16 -7.92
C ILE A 488 -0.80 -31.75 -8.05
N GLU A 489 -1.72 -32.72 -8.05
CA GLU A 489 -3.16 -32.47 -8.09
C GLU A 489 -3.65 -31.69 -6.86
N GLU A 490 -3.25 -32.10 -5.65
CA GLU A 490 -3.62 -31.44 -4.40
C GLU A 490 -3.15 -29.99 -4.37
N TYR A 491 -1.86 -29.72 -4.66
CA TYR A 491 -1.33 -28.35 -4.69
C TYR A 491 -1.86 -27.49 -5.86
N SER A 492 -2.49 -28.11 -6.87
CA SER A 492 -3.17 -27.38 -7.95
C SER A 492 -4.57 -26.88 -7.55
N ARG A 493 -5.09 -27.31 -6.40
CA ARG A 493 -6.44 -27.00 -5.93
C ARG A 493 -6.42 -25.95 -4.81
N PRO A 494 -7.08 -24.78 -4.98
CA PRO A 494 -7.08 -23.74 -3.96
C PRO A 494 -7.69 -24.23 -2.64
N GLU A 495 -8.70 -25.07 -2.66
CA GLU A 495 -9.35 -25.57 -1.43
C GLU A 495 -8.47 -26.51 -0.60
N PHE A 496 -7.50 -27.18 -1.21
CA PHE A 496 -6.52 -27.95 -0.44
C PHE A 496 -5.61 -26.99 0.35
N VAL A 497 -5.04 -26.01 -0.37
CA VAL A 497 -4.10 -25.03 0.19
C VAL A 497 -4.77 -24.10 1.21
N LEU A 498 -6.03 -23.72 0.96
CA LEU A 498 -6.74 -22.71 1.75
C LEU A 498 -7.65 -23.32 2.83
N GLY A 499 -7.35 -24.53 3.29
CA GLY A 499 -8.01 -25.15 4.44
C GLY A 499 -9.49 -25.48 4.20
N GLY A 500 -9.82 -25.99 3.01
CA GLY A 500 -11.18 -26.35 2.59
C GLY A 500 -11.99 -25.21 1.98
N TRP A 501 -11.48 -23.97 2.01
CA TRP A 501 -12.18 -22.84 1.40
C TRP A 501 -12.13 -22.90 -0.14
N LYS A 502 -13.30 -22.87 -0.78
CA LYS A 502 -13.44 -22.73 -2.23
C LYS A 502 -13.65 -21.24 -2.58
N PRO A 503 -12.61 -20.51 -3.03
CA PRO A 503 -12.74 -19.09 -3.33
C PRO A 503 -13.64 -18.87 -4.56
N VAL A 504 -14.59 -17.94 -4.44
CA VAL A 504 -15.45 -17.50 -5.55
C VAL A 504 -15.23 -16.00 -5.75
N VAL A 505 -14.66 -15.64 -6.90
CA VAL A 505 -14.53 -14.24 -7.31
C VAL A 505 -15.90 -13.75 -7.73
N VAL A 506 -16.42 -12.74 -7.04
CA VAL A 506 -17.66 -12.08 -7.46
C VAL A 506 -17.32 -11.13 -8.60
N GLY A 507 -17.95 -11.30 -9.76
CA GLY A 507 -17.79 -10.42 -10.92
C GLY A 507 -18.52 -9.08 -10.79
N GLY A 508 -18.26 -8.17 -11.73
CA GLY A 508 -18.97 -6.89 -11.89
C GLY A 508 -19.96 -6.96 -13.05
N GLY A 509 -21.02 -7.77 -12.92
CA GLY A 509 -22.15 -7.75 -13.85
C GLY A 509 -23.30 -6.98 -13.24
N GLY A 510 -23.72 -5.89 -13.89
CA GLY A 510 -25.04 -5.32 -13.63
C GLY A 510 -26.12 -6.35 -13.94
N GLY A 511 -27.15 -6.42 -13.08
CA GLY A 511 -28.45 -7.07 -13.31
C GLY A 511 -28.47 -8.32 -14.20
N GLY A 512 -28.46 -9.49 -13.60
CA GLY A 512 -28.81 -10.75 -14.28
C GLY A 512 -28.64 -11.91 -13.31
N GLY A 513 -29.76 -12.42 -12.80
CA GLY A 513 -29.79 -13.40 -11.73
C GLY A 513 -29.01 -14.67 -12.03
N VAL A 514 -28.34 -15.16 -10.99
CA VAL A 514 -28.31 -16.59 -10.70
C VAL A 514 -28.70 -16.68 -9.23
N ASP A 515 -29.91 -17.19 -8.99
CA ASP A 515 -30.37 -17.57 -7.65
C ASP A 515 -29.33 -18.52 -7.04
N GLU A 516 -28.76 -18.11 -5.91
CA GLU A 516 -28.10 -19.03 -4.98
C GLU A 516 -29.22 -19.58 -4.08
N SER A 517 -29.70 -20.79 -4.42
CA SER A 517 -30.36 -21.70 -3.50
C SER A 517 -29.35 -22.67 -2.90
#